data_AF-A0A0A1N7W2-F1
#
_entry.id   AF-A0A0A1N7W2-F1
#
_cell.length_a   1.000
_cell.length_b   1.000
_cell.length_c   1.000
_cell.angle_alpha   90.00
_cell.angle_beta   90.00
_cell.angle_gamma   90.00
#
_symmetry.space_group_name_H-M   'P 1'
#
loop_
_entity.id
_entity.type
_entity.pdbx_description
1 polymer ?
#
loop_
_entity_poly.entity_id
_entity_poly.type
_entity_poly.pdbx_seq_one_letter_code
_entity_poly.pdbx_strand_id
1 'polypeptide(L)'
;MTENLFERIDKQSESPYPVWALSAFNLATVPASFRNAPGLPHPIVSIAFSAIFAGAGYVVNTGDSDNGSGIATAWGLSWAFLHAKKAILSRKPLPLALLGAVTVNTYIYGKKTLKVNGYL
;
A
#
# COMPACT_ATOMS: atom_id res chain seq x y z
N MET A 1 -13.48 -13.59 24.31
CA MET A 1 -13.33 -14.22 22.98
C MET A 1 -12.13 -13.57 22.32
N THR A 2 -11.04 -14.29 22.11
CA THR A 2 -9.83 -13.75 21.45
C THR A 2 -10.07 -13.69 19.95
N GLU A 3 -9.97 -12.50 19.36
CA GLU A 3 -10.04 -12.33 17.90
C GLU A 3 -8.95 -13.16 17.22
N ASN A 4 -9.33 -13.89 16.18
CA ASN A 4 -8.36 -14.58 15.34
C ASN A 4 -7.67 -13.58 14.39
N LEU A 5 -6.56 -14.00 13.79
CA LEU A 5 -5.77 -13.14 12.89
C LEU A 5 -6.59 -12.59 11.72
N PHE A 6 -7.52 -13.38 11.16
CA PHE A 6 -8.30 -12.98 9.99
C PHE A 6 -9.32 -11.88 10.32
N GLU A 7 -9.94 -11.94 11.49
CA GLU A 7 -10.85 -10.90 12.00
C GLU A 7 -10.09 -9.59 12.22
N ARG A 8 -8.88 -9.65 12.78
CA ARG A 8 -8.03 -8.47 12.98
C ARG A 8 -7.68 -7.81 11.65
N ILE A 9 -7.36 -8.60 10.63
CA ILE A 9 -7.05 -8.10 9.29
C ILE A 9 -8.29 -7.47 8.64
N ASP A 10 -9.46 -8.10 8.77
CA ASP A 10 -10.71 -7.53 8.27
C ASP A 10 -11.00 -6.17 8.91
N LYS A 11 -10.83 -6.03 10.23
CA LYS A 11 -10.97 -4.73 10.92
C LYS A 11 -9.96 -3.68 10.45
N GLN A 12 -8.74 -4.07 10.10
CA GLN A 12 -7.72 -3.12 9.60
C GLN A 12 -8.09 -2.53 8.23
N SER A 13 -8.87 -3.25 7.41
CA SER A 13 -9.32 -2.72 6.12
C SER A 13 -10.32 -1.55 6.24
N GLU A 14 -10.88 -1.35 7.44
CA GLU A 14 -11.76 -0.22 7.76
C GLU A 14 -11.01 0.96 8.39
N SER A 15 -9.73 0.77 8.69
CA SER A 15 -8.89 1.82 9.26
C SER A 15 -8.11 2.54 8.15
N PRO A 16 -7.96 3.88 8.22
CA PRO A 16 -7.11 4.62 7.29
C PRO A 16 -5.61 4.48 7.62
N TYR A 17 -5.26 4.03 8.83
CA TYR A 17 -3.88 4.07 9.32
C TYR A 17 -2.90 3.17 8.55
N PRO A 18 -3.24 1.93 8.13
CA PRO A 18 -2.30 1.11 7.35
C PRO A 18 -1.87 1.79 6.04
N VAL A 19 -2.82 2.32 5.25
CA VAL A 19 -2.51 2.96 3.98
C VAL A 19 -1.87 4.34 4.14
N TRP A 20 -2.18 5.08 5.20
CA TRP A 20 -1.45 6.30 5.55
C TRP A 20 -0.02 6.03 6.01
N ALA A 21 0.22 4.95 6.76
CA ALA A 21 1.57 4.53 7.11
C ALA A 21 2.36 4.14 5.85
N LEU A 22 1.73 3.45 4.89
CA LEU A 22 2.34 3.17 3.59
C LEU A 22 2.64 4.45 2.79
N SER A 23 1.70 5.40 2.76
CA SER A 23 1.87 6.71 2.14
C SER A 23 3.10 7.43 2.71
N ALA A 24 3.16 7.55 4.04
CA ALA A 24 4.27 8.20 4.73
C ALA A 24 5.60 7.48 4.49
N PHE A 25 5.61 6.14 4.53
CA PHE A 25 6.83 5.37 4.27
C PHE A 25 7.32 5.53 2.83
N ASN A 26 6.43 5.42 1.86
CA ASN A 26 6.76 5.62 0.45
C ASN A 26 7.28 7.05 0.22
N LEU A 27 6.67 8.07 0.83
CA LEU A 27 7.14 9.45 0.77
C LEU A 27 8.52 9.63 1.42
N ALA A 28 8.77 8.97 2.54
CA ALA A 28 10.06 8.99 3.22
C ALA A 28 11.20 8.40 2.36
N THR A 29 10.89 7.59 1.35
CA THR A 29 11.89 7.08 0.40
C THR A 29 12.31 8.10 -0.67
N VAL A 30 11.56 9.18 -0.87
CA VAL A 30 11.80 10.17 -1.93
C VAL A 30 13.24 10.75 -1.93
N PRO A 31 13.85 11.13 -0.80
CA PRO A 31 15.25 11.58 -0.79
C PRO A 31 16.24 10.53 -1.27
N ALA A 32 15.96 9.23 -1.05
CA ALA A 32 16.79 8.15 -1.58
C ALA A 32 16.52 7.92 -3.07
N SER A 33 15.28 8.08 -3.52
CA SER A 33 14.91 8.05 -4.93
C SER A 33 15.61 9.15 -5.74
N PHE A 34 15.73 10.37 -5.21
CA PHE A 34 16.45 11.47 -5.88
C PHE A 34 17.95 11.18 -6.04
N ARG A 35 18.50 10.32 -5.19
CA ARG A 35 19.88 9.81 -5.29
C ARG A 35 19.99 8.55 -6.15
N ASN A 36 18.93 8.19 -6.89
CA ASN A 36 18.86 7.00 -7.72
C ASN A 36 19.19 5.70 -6.96
N ALA A 37 18.76 5.59 -5.70
CA ALA A 37 19.01 4.39 -4.90
C ALA A 37 18.44 3.14 -5.62
N PRO A 38 19.24 2.07 -5.80
CA PRO A 38 18.83 0.90 -6.57
C PRO A 38 17.54 0.26 -6.05
N GLY A 39 16.62 -0.05 -6.96
CA GLY A 39 15.36 -0.74 -6.64
C GLY A 39 14.21 0.16 -6.20
N LEU A 40 14.44 1.45 -5.94
CA LEU A 40 13.37 2.40 -5.64
C LEU A 40 12.68 2.93 -6.92
N PRO A 41 11.40 3.34 -6.83
CA PRO A 41 10.74 4.05 -7.91
C PRO A 41 11.38 5.41 -8.18
N HIS A 42 11.15 5.95 -9.38
CA HIS A 42 11.52 7.34 -9.71
C HIS A 42 10.90 8.32 -8.68
N PRO A 43 11.55 9.44 -8.32
CA PRO A 43 11.04 10.37 -7.30
C PRO A 43 9.61 10.85 -7.54
N ILE A 44 9.30 11.27 -8.77
CA ILE A 44 7.95 11.74 -9.14
C ILE A 44 6.92 10.63 -8.97
N VAL A 45 7.27 9.40 -9.34
CA VAL A 45 6.40 8.22 -9.18
C VAL A 45 6.18 7.92 -7.69
N SER A 46 7.24 8.02 -6.88
CA SER A 46 7.16 7.86 -5.42
C SER A 46 6.25 8.91 -4.80
N ILE A 47 6.34 10.18 -5.20
CA ILE A 47 5.45 11.25 -4.74
C ILE A 47 4.00 10.96 -5.15
N ALA A 48 3.76 10.58 -6.42
CA ALA A 48 2.43 10.27 -6.93
C ALA A 48 1.77 9.11 -6.17
N PHE A 49 2.47 8.00 -5.97
CA PHE A 49 1.95 6.88 -5.17
C PHE A 49 1.70 7.28 -3.71
N SER A 50 2.56 8.13 -3.13
CA SER A 50 2.34 8.64 -1.77
C SER A 50 1.04 9.44 -1.68
N ALA A 51 0.78 10.33 -2.64
CA ALA A 51 -0.46 11.09 -2.70
C ALA A 51 -1.69 10.20 -2.91
N ILE A 52 -1.59 9.19 -3.78
CA ILE A 52 -2.67 8.22 -4.01
C ILE A 52 -2.99 7.42 -2.75
N PHE A 53 -1.98 6.90 -2.04
CA PHE A 53 -2.18 6.18 -0.77
C PHE A 53 -2.74 7.10 0.33
N ALA A 54 -2.32 8.37 0.37
CA ALA A 54 -2.91 9.37 1.27
C ALA A 54 -4.41 9.59 0.95
N GLY A 55 -4.74 9.72 -0.33
CA GLY A 55 -6.11 9.85 -0.82
C GLY A 55 -6.97 8.62 -0.51
N ALA A 56 -6.44 7.41 -0.68
CA ALA A 56 -7.14 6.19 -0.30
C ALA A 56 -7.50 6.20 1.20
N GLY A 57 -6.55 6.54 2.07
CA GLY A 57 -6.82 6.66 3.51
C GLY A 57 -7.79 7.79 3.84
N TYR A 58 -7.77 8.90 3.10
CA TYR A 58 -8.77 9.97 3.24
C TYR A 58 -10.19 9.45 2.95
N VAL A 59 -10.38 8.70 1.85
CA VAL A 59 -11.68 8.11 1.47
C VAL A 59 -12.17 7.14 2.56
N VAL A 60 -11.29 6.30 3.10
CA VAL A 60 -11.61 5.44 4.26
C VAL A 60 -12.03 6.29 5.47
N ASN A 61 -11.28 7.35 5.78
CA ASN A 61 -11.54 8.23 6.91
C ASN A 61 -12.86 9.02 6.80
N THR A 62 -13.36 9.27 5.58
CA THR A 62 -14.69 9.87 5.36
C THR A 62 -15.86 8.90 5.53
N GLY A 63 -15.59 7.64 5.90
CA GLY A 63 -16.59 6.60 6.12
C GLY A 63 -16.80 5.68 4.91
N ASP A 64 -16.15 5.95 3.77
CA ASP A 64 -16.26 5.15 2.55
C ASP A 64 -15.11 4.13 2.46
N SER A 65 -15.13 3.19 3.40
CA SER A 65 -14.08 2.17 3.48
C SER A 65 -14.05 1.21 2.28
N ASP A 66 -15.17 1.04 1.56
CA ASP A 66 -15.28 0.16 0.40
C ASP A 66 -14.51 0.73 -0.80
N ASN A 67 -14.76 1.99 -1.17
CA ASN A 67 -14.03 2.66 -2.25
C ASN A 67 -12.57 2.91 -1.86
N GLY A 68 -12.31 3.32 -0.62
CA GLY A 68 -10.95 3.51 -0.11
C GLY A 68 -10.11 2.23 -0.19
N SER A 69 -10.71 1.08 0.16
CA SER A 69 -10.07 -0.24 0.00
C SER A 69 -9.81 -0.56 -1.47
N GLY A 70 -10.76 -0.28 -2.37
CA GLY A 70 -10.61 -0.46 -3.80
C GLY A 70 -9.42 0.32 -4.38
N ILE A 71 -9.30 1.60 -4.02
CA ILE A 71 -8.17 2.45 -4.43
C ILE A 71 -6.85 1.88 -3.90
N ALA A 72 -6.78 1.58 -2.59
CA ALA A 72 -5.56 1.03 -1.97
C ALA A 72 -5.10 -0.27 -2.64
N THR A 73 -6.05 -1.17 -2.95
CA THR A 73 -5.79 -2.45 -3.63
C THR A 73 -5.29 -2.24 -5.05
N ALA A 74 -6.02 -1.47 -5.87
CA ALA A 74 -5.70 -1.24 -7.27
C ALA A 74 -4.31 -0.60 -7.43
N TRP A 75 -4.01 0.41 -6.61
CA TRP A 75 -2.74 1.11 -6.69
C TRP A 75 -1.60 0.35 -5.99
N GLY A 76 -1.86 -0.46 -4.98
CA GLY A 76 -0.87 -1.37 -4.43
C GLY A 76 -0.42 -2.43 -5.46
N LEU A 77 -1.37 -3.02 -6.20
CA LEU A 77 -1.07 -3.93 -7.31
C LEU A 77 -0.33 -3.23 -8.44
N SER A 78 -0.72 -2.00 -8.79
CA SER A 78 -0.03 -1.20 -9.80
C SER A 78 1.41 -0.91 -9.40
N TRP A 79 1.65 -0.55 -8.14
CA TRP A 79 3.01 -0.35 -7.61
C TRP A 79 3.83 -1.64 -7.73
N ALA A 80 3.26 -2.78 -7.30
CA ALA A 80 3.94 -4.07 -7.38
C ALA A 80 4.29 -4.45 -8.82
N PHE A 81 3.34 -4.31 -9.76
CA PHE A 81 3.56 -4.59 -11.18
C PHE A 81 4.71 -3.75 -11.76
N LEU A 82 4.78 -2.46 -11.42
CA LEU A 82 5.77 -1.54 -11.96
C LEU A 82 7.15 -1.66 -11.29
N HIS A 83 7.21 -2.06 -10.01
CA HIS A 83 8.41 -1.87 -9.20
C HIS A 83 8.91 -3.13 -8.46
N ALA A 84 8.09 -4.16 -8.24
CA ALA A 84 8.49 -5.33 -7.45
C ALA A 84 9.73 -6.03 -8.02
N LYS A 85 9.81 -6.23 -9.34
CA LYS A 85 10.97 -6.84 -9.99
C LYS A 85 12.26 -6.07 -9.67
N LYS A 86 12.25 -4.74 -9.79
CA LYS A 86 13.41 -3.90 -9.50
C LYS A 86 13.77 -3.94 -8.01
N ALA A 87 12.78 -3.90 -7.13
CA ALA A 87 12.98 -4.02 -5.69
C ALA A 87 13.66 -5.35 -5.31
N ILE A 88 13.13 -6.48 -5.81
CA ILE A 88 13.66 -7.82 -5.56
C ILE A 88 15.09 -7.96 -6.11
N LEU A 89 15.32 -7.56 -7.37
CA LEU A 89 16.64 -7.70 -8.00
C LEU A 89 17.70 -6.79 -7.39
N SER A 90 17.30 -5.66 -6.78
CA SER A 90 18.25 -4.78 -6.09
C SER A 90 18.91 -5.44 -4.87
N ARG A 91 18.22 -6.40 -4.24
CA ARG A 91 18.62 -7.05 -2.97
C ARG A 91 18.96 -6.03 -1.85
N LYS A 92 18.38 -4.83 -1.91
CA LYS A 92 18.59 -3.79 -0.89
C LYS A 92 17.47 -3.79 0.14
N PRO A 93 17.76 -3.55 1.43
CA PRO A 93 16.76 -3.65 2.49
C PRO A 93 15.62 -2.64 2.33
N LEU A 94 15.91 -1.40 1.92
CA LEU A 94 14.91 -0.35 1.78
C LEU A 94 13.82 -0.64 0.72
N PRO A 95 14.14 -0.93 -0.56
CA PRO A 95 13.11 -1.26 -1.54
C PRO A 95 12.39 -2.59 -1.24
N LEU A 96 13.06 -3.55 -0.60
CA LEU A 96 12.42 -4.79 -0.13
C LEU A 96 11.41 -4.51 0.98
N ALA A 97 11.75 -3.64 1.94
CA ALA A 97 10.84 -3.21 3.00
C ALA A 97 9.63 -2.46 2.41
N LEU A 98 9.85 -1.58 1.43
CA LEU A 98 8.76 -0.88 0.74
C LEU A 98 7.84 -1.84 -0.03
N LEU A 99 8.41 -2.81 -0.75
CA LEU A 99 7.64 -3.88 -1.39
C LEU A 99 6.81 -4.66 -0.36
N GLY A 100 7.41 -5.04 0.78
CA GLY A 100 6.70 -5.72 1.86
C GLY A 100 5.53 -4.89 2.40
N ALA A 101 5.74 -3.60 2.63
CA ALA A 101 4.68 -2.69 3.10
C ALA A 101 3.54 -2.57 2.09
N VAL A 102 3.85 -2.49 0.79
CA VAL A 102 2.84 -2.49 -0.29
C VAL A 102 2.07 -3.81 -0.28
N THR A 103 2.76 -4.96 -0.25
CA THR A 103 2.13 -6.28 -0.23
C THR A 103 1.20 -6.46 0.97
N VAL A 104 1.62 -6.05 2.17
CA VAL A 104 0.78 -6.12 3.37
C VAL A 104 -0.48 -5.28 3.22
N ASN A 105 -0.38 -4.05 2.71
CA ASN A 105 -1.55 -3.19 2.49
C ASN A 105 -2.46 -3.75 1.40
N THR A 106 -1.90 -4.21 0.27
CA THR A 106 -2.69 -4.88 -0.78
C THR A 106 -3.43 -6.09 -0.24
N TYR A 107 -2.85 -6.84 0.70
CA TYR A 107 -3.54 -7.95 1.35
C TYR A 107 -4.68 -7.48 2.28
N ILE A 108 -4.40 -6.51 3.16
CA ILE A 108 -5.38 -5.96 4.12
C ILE A 108 -6.62 -5.42 3.37
N TYR A 109 -6.42 -4.51 2.42
CA TYR A 109 -7.52 -3.88 1.70
C TYR A 109 -8.08 -4.77 0.59
N GLY A 110 -7.25 -5.61 -0.03
CA GLY A 110 -7.66 -6.47 -1.15
C GLY A 110 -8.70 -7.50 -0.78
N LYS A 111 -8.63 -8.07 0.44
CA LYS A 111 -9.66 -9.00 0.91
C LYS A 111 -11.03 -8.31 0.99
N LYS A 112 -11.09 -7.08 1.49
CA LYS A 112 -12.34 -6.29 1.52
C LYS A 112 -12.80 -5.95 0.11
N THR A 113 -11.91 -5.48 -0.76
CA THR A 113 -12.23 -5.21 -2.17
C THR A 113 -12.83 -6.43 -2.87
N LEU A 114 -12.31 -7.63 -2.64
CA LEU A 114 -12.85 -8.84 -3.25
C LEU A 114 -14.24 -9.20 -2.71
N LYS A 115 -14.47 -9.08 -1.39
CA LYS A 115 -15.79 -9.30 -0.77
C LYS A 115 -16.85 -8.33 -1.29
N VAL A 116 -16.54 -7.03 -1.35
CA VAL A 116 -17.46 -5.98 -1.83
C VAL A 116 -17.89 -6.25 -3.28
N ASN A 117 -17.00 -6.82 -4.11
CA ASN A 117 -17.29 -7.14 -5.50
C ASN A 117 -17.86 -8.56 -5.70
N GLY A 118 -18.16 -9.30 -4.64
CA GLY A 118 -18.76 -10.64 -4.72
C GLY A 118 -17.84 -11.76 -5.21
N TYR A 119 -16.52 -11.56 -5.13
CA TYR A 119 -15.53 -12.60 -5.47
C TYR A 119 -15.19 -13.54 -4.29
N LEU A 120 -15.51 -13.12 -3.06
CA LEU A 120 -15.32 -13.86 -1.81
C LEU A 120 -16.61 -13.83 -0.98
#